data_AF-A0A317QSV1-F1
#
_entry.id   AF-A0A317QSV1-F1
#
_cell.length_a   1.000
_cell.length_b   1.000
_cell.length_c   1.000
_cell.angle_alpha   90.00
_cell.angle_beta   90.00
_cell.angle_gamma   90.00
#
_symmetry.space_group_name_H-M   'P 1'
#
loop_
_entity.id
_entity.type
_entity.pdbx_description
1 polymer ?
#
loop_
_entity_poly.entity_id
_entity_poly.type
_entity_poly.pdbx_seq_one_letter_code
_entity_poly.pdbx_strand_id
1 'polypeptide(L)'
;MSVPSPDRRSRRLTELRAGMSVLTSAAADLGVGSQPDVRVLPDGRLWLDELDMAVSAADVYQAARGLVAAQLDAIAQVTGRPVEDHALAWLVTLQTNEVMVGLQDTAAIDDAAIDDAVDDDAVDDDAVDDDVVDDAA
;
A
#
# COMPACT_ATOMS: atom_id res chain seq x y z
N MET A 1 -7.35 -41.94 -22.03
CA MET A 1 -7.68 -40.55 -22.38
C MET A 1 -7.85 -39.78 -21.07
N SER A 2 -6.98 -38.81 -20.79
CA SER A 2 -7.07 -38.01 -19.55
C SER A 2 -8.07 -36.87 -19.74
N VAL A 3 -9.12 -36.88 -18.93
CA VAL A 3 -10.08 -35.77 -18.88
C VAL A 3 -9.38 -34.57 -18.23
N PRO A 4 -9.41 -33.35 -18.79
CA PRO A 4 -8.89 -32.18 -18.11
C PRO A 4 -9.70 -31.95 -16.83
N SER A 5 -9.05 -31.89 -15.66
CA SER A 5 -9.74 -31.65 -14.39
C SER A 5 -10.49 -30.31 -14.46
N PRO A 6 -11.83 -30.30 -14.30
CA PRO A 6 -12.67 -29.10 -14.42
C PRO A 6 -12.21 -27.95 -13.52
N ASP A 7 -11.54 -28.25 -12.40
CA ASP A 7 -11.03 -27.29 -11.42
C ASP A 7 -9.92 -26.37 -11.95
N ARG A 8 -9.10 -26.82 -12.90
CA ARG A 8 -8.01 -25.99 -13.43
C ARG A 8 -8.51 -24.92 -14.38
N ARG A 9 -9.49 -25.26 -15.22
CA ARG A 9 -10.07 -24.33 -16.18
C ARG A 9 -10.92 -23.28 -15.47
N SER A 10 -11.73 -23.70 -14.49
CA SER A 10 -12.50 -22.77 -13.67
C SER A 10 -11.58 -21.82 -12.90
N ARG A 11 -10.53 -22.34 -12.25
CA ARG A 11 -9.52 -21.50 -11.58
C ARG A 11 -8.90 -20.49 -12.53
N ARG A 12 -8.43 -20.91 -13.72
CA ARG A 12 -7.82 -19.98 -14.68
C ARG A 12 -8.79 -18.90 -15.16
N LEU A 13 -10.06 -19.23 -15.34
CA LEU A 13 -11.08 -18.24 -15.68
C LEU A 13 -11.30 -17.25 -14.53
N THR A 14 -11.33 -17.72 -13.28
CA THR A 14 -11.40 -16.88 -12.09
C THR A 14 -10.20 -15.95 -11.99
N GLU A 15 -8.98 -16.45 -12.20
CA GLU A 15 -7.75 -15.65 -12.22
C GLU A 15 -7.81 -14.57 -13.33
N LEU A 16 -8.28 -14.91 -14.54
CA LEU A 16 -8.44 -13.93 -15.63
C LEU A 16 -9.44 -12.83 -15.26
N ARG A 17 -10.57 -13.20 -14.66
CA ARG A 17 -11.61 -12.26 -14.21
C ARG A 17 -11.10 -11.35 -13.11
N ALA A 18 -10.43 -11.90 -12.11
CA ALA A 18 -9.76 -11.11 -11.08
C ALA A 18 -8.71 -10.17 -11.69
N GLY A 19 -7.94 -10.63 -12.70
CA GLY A 19 -6.93 -9.81 -13.37
C GLY A 19 -7.53 -8.64 -14.14
N MET A 20 -8.67 -8.83 -14.82
CA MET A 20 -9.40 -7.73 -15.45
C MET A 20 -9.86 -6.71 -14.42
N SER A 21 -10.40 -7.16 -13.28
CA SER A 21 -10.81 -6.26 -12.19
C SER A 21 -9.62 -5.47 -11.62
N VAL A 22 -8.46 -6.11 -11.39
CA VAL A 22 -7.24 -5.41 -10.93
C VAL A 22 -6.80 -4.36 -11.95
N LEU A 23 -6.82 -4.69 -13.24
CA LEU A 23 -6.44 -3.76 -14.30
C LEU A 23 -7.40 -2.57 -14.40
N THR A 24 -8.72 -2.79 -14.28
CA THR A 24 -9.70 -1.69 -14.32
C THR A 24 -9.60 -0.81 -13.09
N SER A 25 -9.35 -1.37 -11.89
CA SER A 25 -9.04 -0.59 -10.69
C SER A 25 -7.82 0.30 -10.89
N ALA A 26 -6.70 -0.26 -11.34
CA ALA A 26 -5.48 0.50 -11.56
C ALA A 26 -5.65 1.58 -12.64
N ALA A 27 -6.44 1.32 -13.68
CA ALA A 27 -6.79 2.32 -14.69
C ALA A 27 -7.62 3.46 -14.09
N ALA A 28 -8.59 3.13 -13.23
CA ALA A 28 -9.42 4.12 -12.55
C ALA A 28 -8.60 5.02 -11.60
N ASP A 29 -7.62 4.46 -10.90
CA ASP A 29 -6.67 5.23 -10.06
C ASP A 29 -5.86 6.24 -10.89
N LEU A 30 -5.67 5.97 -12.18
CA LEU A 30 -5.04 6.86 -13.15
C LEU A 30 -6.05 7.75 -13.90
N GLY A 31 -7.31 7.79 -13.45
CA GLY A 31 -8.38 8.62 -14.02
C GLY A 31 -9.04 8.05 -15.29
N VAL A 32 -8.83 6.76 -15.60
CA VAL A 32 -9.40 6.09 -16.76
C VAL A 32 -10.54 5.17 -16.35
N GLY A 33 -11.78 5.56 -16.69
CA GLY A 33 -12.98 4.78 -16.38
C GLY A 33 -13.51 5.06 -14.97
N SER A 34 -14.34 4.14 -14.47
CA SER A 34 -14.91 4.19 -13.11
C SER A 34 -14.21 3.19 -12.21
N GLN A 35 -14.08 3.53 -10.93
CA GLN A 35 -13.51 2.61 -9.94
C GLN A 35 -14.49 1.46 -9.68
N PRO A 36 -14.06 0.19 -9.86
CA PRO A 36 -14.91 -0.96 -9.59
C PRO A 36 -15.16 -1.11 -8.09
N ASP A 37 -16.42 -1.38 -7.71
CA ASP A 37 -16.77 -1.66 -6.32
C ASP A 37 -16.25 -3.05 -5.91
N VAL A 38 -15.43 -3.08 -4.85
CA VAL A 38 -14.87 -4.30 -4.26
C VAL A 38 -15.15 -4.29 -2.77
N ARG A 39 -15.75 -5.37 -2.26
CA ARG A 39 -16.03 -5.53 -0.82
C ARG A 39 -15.49 -6.84 -0.26
N VAL A 40 -15.12 -6.82 1.01
CA VAL A 40 -14.68 -8.01 1.74
C VAL A 40 -15.90 -8.74 2.30
N LEU A 41 -15.98 -10.04 2.05
CA LEU A 41 -17.01 -10.92 2.58
C LEU A 41 -16.63 -11.43 3.98
N PRO A 42 -17.60 -11.86 4.81
CA PRO A 42 -17.32 -12.37 6.17
C PRO A 42 -16.39 -13.58 6.22
N ASP A 43 -16.27 -14.33 5.12
CA ASP A 43 -15.37 -15.49 4.99
C ASP A 43 -13.96 -15.11 4.50
N GLY A 44 -13.67 -13.81 4.39
CA GLY A 44 -12.38 -13.27 3.96
C GLY A 44 -12.16 -13.24 2.44
N ARG A 45 -13.14 -13.67 1.63
CA ARG A 45 -13.08 -13.51 0.17
C ARG A 45 -13.40 -12.08 -0.26
N LEU A 46 -12.96 -11.72 -1.45
CA LEU A 46 -13.35 -10.45 -2.08
C LEU A 46 -14.53 -10.68 -3.02
N TRP A 47 -15.51 -9.80 -2.97
CA TRP A 47 -16.59 -9.74 -3.93
C TRP A 47 -16.31 -8.64 -4.94
N LEU A 48 -16.32 -9.00 -6.23
CA LEU A 48 -16.11 -8.10 -7.36
C LEU A 48 -17.48 -7.76 -7.97
N ASP A 49 -18.01 -6.57 -7.69
CA ASP A 49 -19.41 -6.24 -8.05
C ASP A 49 -19.67 -6.23 -9.55
N GLU A 50 -18.74 -5.70 -10.34
CA GLU A 50 -18.85 -5.67 -11.81
C GLU A 50 -18.93 -7.06 -12.45
N LEU A 51 -18.39 -8.07 -11.75
CA LEU A 51 -18.28 -9.45 -12.26
C LEU A 51 -19.23 -10.42 -11.56
N ASP A 52 -20.02 -9.93 -10.60
CA ASP A 52 -20.98 -10.70 -9.80
C ASP A 52 -20.37 -12.00 -9.24
N MET A 53 -19.16 -11.90 -8.65
CA MET A 53 -18.44 -13.08 -8.18
C MET A 53 -17.57 -12.86 -6.94
N ALA A 54 -17.41 -13.95 -6.16
CA ALA A 54 -16.48 -14.03 -5.04
C ALA A 54 -15.14 -14.67 -5.47
N VAL A 55 -14.03 -14.07 -5.07
CA VAL A 55 -12.66 -14.54 -5.33
C VAL A 55 -11.85 -14.65 -4.05
N SER A 56 -10.91 -15.60 -3.99
CA SER A 56 -9.99 -15.69 -2.86
C SER A 56 -8.80 -14.74 -3.04
N ALA A 57 -8.12 -14.39 -1.94
CA ALA A 57 -6.87 -13.64 -2.00
C ALA A 57 -5.80 -14.34 -2.86
N ALA A 58 -5.80 -15.69 -2.89
CA ALA A 58 -4.90 -16.46 -3.73
C ALA A 58 -5.21 -16.29 -5.22
N ASP A 59 -6.48 -16.26 -5.62
CA ASP A 59 -6.87 -16.03 -7.01
C ASP A 59 -6.47 -14.62 -7.46
N VAL A 60 -6.66 -13.62 -6.59
CA VAL A 60 -6.26 -12.23 -6.83
C VAL A 60 -4.74 -12.11 -6.97
N TYR A 61 -3.98 -12.74 -6.08
CA TYR A 61 -2.51 -12.74 -6.13
C TYR A 61 -2.00 -13.38 -7.42
N GLN A 62 -2.53 -14.55 -7.81
CA GLN A 62 -2.11 -15.22 -9.05
C GLN A 62 -2.49 -14.40 -10.29
N ALA A 63 -3.67 -13.77 -10.27
CA ALA A 63 -4.12 -12.88 -11.33
C ALA A 63 -3.19 -11.67 -11.50
N ALA A 64 -2.87 -10.96 -10.41
CA ALA A 64 -1.97 -9.81 -10.41
C ALA A 64 -0.57 -10.21 -10.88
N ARG A 65 -0.05 -11.35 -10.40
CA ARG A 65 1.25 -11.89 -10.86
C ARG A 65 1.24 -12.18 -12.36
N GLY A 66 0.18 -12.79 -12.88
CA GLY A 66 0.01 -13.06 -14.30
C GLY A 66 -0.05 -11.79 -15.14
N LEU A 67 -0.77 -10.77 -14.65
CA LEU A 67 -0.86 -9.46 -15.31
C LEU A 67 0.50 -8.76 -15.39
N VAL A 68 1.24 -8.70 -14.28
CA VAL A 68 2.59 -8.09 -14.24
C VAL A 68 3.56 -8.84 -15.16
N ALA A 69 3.52 -10.18 -15.18
CA ALA A 69 4.34 -10.98 -16.08
C ALA A 69 4.04 -10.69 -17.56
N ALA A 70 2.76 -10.58 -17.93
CA ALA A 70 2.35 -10.22 -19.28
C ALA A 70 2.83 -8.81 -19.68
N GLN A 71 2.78 -7.85 -18.76
CA GLN A 71 3.26 -6.50 -19.00
C GLN A 71 4.78 -6.45 -19.20
N LEU A 72 5.55 -7.17 -18.38
CA LEU A 72 6.99 -7.28 -18.51
C LEU A 72 7.40 -7.90 -19.86
N ASP A 73 6.71 -8.96 -20.27
CA ASP A 73 6.90 -9.59 -21.59
C ASP A 73 6.60 -8.62 -22.74
N ALA A 74 5.48 -7.88 -22.66
CA ALA A 74 5.14 -6.87 -23.66
C ALA A 74 6.18 -5.75 -23.77
N ILE A 75 6.71 -5.25 -22.64
CA ILE A 75 7.76 -4.23 -22.63
C ILE A 75 9.05 -4.77 -23.27
N ALA A 76 9.45 -6.00 -22.94
CA ALA A 76 10.62 -6.63 -23.53
C ALA A 76 10.50 -6.75 -25.05
N GLN A 77 9.32 -7.19 -25.54
CA GLN A 77 9.04 -7.28 -26.97
C GLN A 77 9.12 -5.93 -27.69
N VAL A 78 8.52 -4.87 -27.11
CA VAL A 78 8.52 -3.53 -27.71
C VAL A 78 9.91 -2.90 -27.73
N THR A 79 10.69 -3.11 -26.66
CA THR A 79 12.02 -2.50 -26.51
C THR A 79 13.14 -3.31 -27.15
N GLY A 80 12.89 -4.58 -27.50
CA GLY A 80 13.90 -5.51 -28.01
C GLY A 80 14.97 -5.90 -26.98
N ARG A 81 14.72 -5.63 -25.68
CA ARG A 81 15.63 -5.99 -24.59
C ARG A 81 15.14 -7.23 -23.83
N PRO A 82 16.04 -7.99 -23.19
CA PRO A 82 15.65 -9.10 -22.31
C PRO A 82 14.65 -8.66 -21.22
N VAL A 83 13.75 -9.57 -20.82
CA VAL A 83 12.79 -9.33 -19.73
C VAL A 83 13.52 -9.09 -18.41
N GLU A 84 14.65 -9.76 -18.21
CA GLU A 84 15.49 -9.68 -17.02
C GLU A 84 15.98 -8.25 -16.77
N ASP A 85 16.35 -7.52 -17.83
CA ASP A 85 16.82 -6.14 -17.71
C ASP A 85 15.74 -5.22 -17.14
N HIS A 86 14.48 -5.39 -17.57
CA HIS A 86 13.34 -4.61 -17.09
C HIS A 86 12.93 -5.02 -15.68
N ALA A 87 12.88 -6.32 -15.41
CA ALA A 87 12.53 -6.84 -14.10
C ALA A 87 13.55 -6.40 -13.03
N LEU A 88 14.85 -6.49 -13.32
CA LEU A 88 15.90 -6.05 -12.40
C LEU A 88 15.86 -4.54 -12.17
N ALA A 89 15.64 -3.74 -13.22
CA ALA A 89 15.51 -2.30 -13.08
C ALA A 89 14.34 -1.92 -12.14
N TRP A 90 13.16 -2.53 -12.34
CA TRP A 90 12.01 -2.30 -11.47
C TRP A 90 12.25 -2.74 -10.03
N LEU A 91 12.87 -3.91 -9.82
CA LEU A 91 13.18 -4.40 -8.48
C LEU A 91 14.14 -3.47 -7.71
N VAL A 92 15.19 -2.98 -8.37
CA VAL A 92 16.10 -2.00 -7.77
C VAL A 92 15.36 -0.72 -7.38
N THR A 93 14.47 -0.22 -8.25
CA THR A 93 13.66 0.96 -7.94
C THR A 93 12.74 0.71 -6.74
N LEU A 94 12.06 -0.44 -6.68
CA LEU A 94 11.18 -0.79 -5.55
C LEU A 94 11.95 -0.89 -4.24
N GLN A 95 13.09 -1.58 -4.24
CA GLN A 95 13.96 -1.70 -3.06
C GLN A 95 14.48 -0.33 -2.60
N THR A 96 14.83 0.55 -3.54
CA THR A 96 15.27 1.91 -3.22
C THR A 96 14.13 2.70 -2.58
N ASN A 97 12.91 2.60 -3.13
CA ASN A 97 11.75 3.28 -2.56
C ASN A 97 11.42 2.77 -1.16
N GLU A 98 11.50 1.46 -0.92
CA GLU A 98 11.30 0.85 0.40
C GLU A 98 12.26 1.45 1.44
N VAL A 99 13.55 1.57 1.11
CA VAL A 99 14.53 2.20 2.00
C VAL A 99 14.18 3.66 2.27
N MET A 100 13.80 4.42 1.25
CA MET A 100 13.46 5.84 1.42
C MET A 100 12.23 6.05 2.30
N VAL A 101 11.20 5.21 2.17
CA VAL A 101 10.01 5.24 3.03
C VAL A 101 10.39 4.87 4.48
N GLY A 102 11.20 3.82 4.67
CA GLY A 102 11.65 3.44 6.01
C GLY A 102 12.45 4.53 6.74
N LEU A 103 13.24 5.33 6.00
CA LEU A 103 13.95 6.48 6.57
C LEU A 103 13.01 7.63 6.98
N GLN A 104 11.95 7.87 6.22
CA GLN A 104 10.93 8.87 6.56
C GLN A 104 10.18 8.49 7.84
N ASP A 105 9.86 7.21 7.99
CA ASP A 105 9.23 6.68 9.20
C ASP A 105 10.14 6.84 10.43
N THR A 106 11.45 6.58 10.29
CA THR A 106 12.40 6.80 11.41
C THR A 106 12.58 8.28 11.76
N ALA A 107 12.64 9.17 10.76
CA ALA A 107 12.79 10.61 11.00
C ALA A 107 11.55 11.22 11.68
N ALA A 108 10.34 10.73 11.34
CA ALA A 108 9.10 11.15 11.99
C ALA A 108 9.02 10.71 13.47
N ILE A 109 9.63 9.56 13.82
CA ILE A 109 9.71 9.08 15.20
C ILE A 109 10.72 9.91 16.02
N ASP A 110 11.86 10.26 15.42
CA ASP A 110 12.89 11.08 16.09
C ASP A 110 12.41 12.51 16.37
N ASP A 111 11.64 13.12 15.45
CA ASP A 111 11.10 14.49 15.62
C ASP A 111 10.00 14.53 16.71
N ALA A 112 9.15 13.49 16.79
CA ALA A 112 8.15 13.36 17.85
C ALA A 112 8.76 13.15 19.25
N ALA A 113 9.96 12.57 19.34
CA ALA A 113 10.68 12.40 20.60
C ALA A 113 11.36 13.69 21.08
N ILE A 114 11.60 14.66 20.18
CA ILE A 114 12.16 15.97 20.53
C ILE A 114 11.06 16.90 21.05
N ASP A 115 9.84 16.85 20.52
CA ASP A 115 8.71 17.71 20.94
C ASP A 115 8.23 17.42 22.38
N ASP A 116 8.32 16.16 22.85
CA ASP A 116 7.97 15.75 24.23
C ASP A 116 9.00 16.23 25.29
N ALA A 117 10.20 16.66 24.86
CA ALA A 117 11.28 17.07 25.76
C ALA A 117 11.35 18.59 26.01
N VAL A 118 10.49 19.40 25.38
CA VAL A 118 10.56 20.89 25.44
C VAL A 118 9.55 21.51 26.43
N ASP A 119 8.72 20.72 27.11
CA ASP A 119 7.64 21.24 28.00
C ASP A 119 7.99 21.24 29.51
N ASP A 120 9.27 21.17 29.92
CA ASP A 120 9.70 21.14 31.34
C ASP A 120 10.65 22.28 31.77
N ASP A 121 10.53 23.49 31.20
CA ASP A 121 11.28 24.67 31.72
C ASP A 121 10.49 25.99 31.70
N ALA A 122 9.19 25.95 32.02
CA ALA A 122 8.35 27.15 32.06
C ALA A 122 7.49 27.27 33.33
N VAL A 123 8.10 27.48 34.51
CA VAL A 123 7.48 28.05 35.72
C VAL A 123 8.63 28.53 36.64
N ASP A 124 8.77 29.76 37.16
CA ASP A 124 7.87 30.90 37.38
C ASP A 124 8.74 32.17 37.46
N ASP A 125 8.44 33.19 36.67
CA ASP A 125 8.84 34.57 36.92
C ASP A 125 7.58 35.33 37.39
N ASP A 126 7.73 35.98 38.53
CA ASP A 126 6.91 37.08 39.06
C ASP A 126 5.60 36.76 39.83
N ALA A 127 5.66 36.93 41.16
CA ALA A 127 4.59 37.59 41.91
C ALA A 127 5.12 38.12 43.27
N VAL A 128 5.28 39.44 43.32
CA VAL A 128 5.40 40.29 44.50
C VAL A 128 4.24 40.04 45.48
N ASP A 129 4.53 39.95 46.77
CA ASP A 129 3.60 40.39 47.81
C ASP A 129 4.32 41.24 48.86
N ASP A 130 3.91 42.51 48.87
CA ASP A 130 4.20 43.56 49.83
C ASP A 130 3.32 43.30 51.06
N ASP A 131 3.90 43.03 52.22
CA ASP A 131 3.15 43.18 53.48
C ASP A 131 4.02 43.79 54.57
N VAL A 132 3.67 45.03 54.87
CA VAL A 132 4.15 45.85 55.97
C VAL A 132 3.58 45.31 57.27
N VAL A 133 4.44 45.10 58.28
CA VAL A 133 4.04 45.31 59.69
C VAL A 133 5.19 45.88 60.51
N ASP A 134 4.96 47.12 60.91
CA ASP A 134 5.51 47.88 62.02
C ASP A 134 5.33 47.12 63.36
N ASP A 135 6.34 47.09 64.25
CA ASP A 135 6.26 47.58 65.64
C ASP A 135 7.53 47.22 66.47
N ALA A 136 7.74 48.05 67.48
CA ALA A 136 8.87 48.35 68.35
C ALA A 136 9.60 47.21 69.12
N ALA A 137 10.90 47.41 69.37
CA ALA A 137 11.47 47.82 70.66
C ALA A 137 12.99 48.06 70.60
#